data_AF-A0A8G0LG90-F1
#
_entry.id   AF-A0A8G0LG90-F1
#
_cell.length_a   1.000
_cell.length_b   1.000
_cell.length_c   1.000
_cell.angle_alpha   90.00
_cell.angle_beta   90.00
_cell.angle_gamma   90.00
#
_symmetry.space_group_name_H-M   'P 1'
#
loop_
_entity.id
_entity.type
_entity.pdbx_description
1 polymer ?
#
loop_
_entity_poly.entity_id
_entity_poly.type
_entity_poly.pdbx_seq_one_letter_code
_entity_poly.pdbx_strand_id
1 'polypeptide(L)'
;MAANVPSIVWSALRALSLTEVPRDSPVRRHSEGDKSYQPSIVDVAVVKAMLYRAKKLPADLIDTILDMAEYWIHTSTHLDERISVMGGSEARENKFLLRSYPLGLLNSGARQNANDQPYTTTLPTPRPLGETLDASFFAKSVKYPLPRLAHPARKIVFKFRSQDQGYVSSPEEGDHPYSGSWTWFDVGLERFDADAAVDGSALSVNSLRPVQPPIRQTSSDPVGYNYTHELLHSPEWEIQRNQTALRQWQDHVVTWSYLDDIPADSERSKALEAQGRGRGTGDGKFVRQLQVGDVITVWGKARFPGWSNRIESVQIDVYWAV
;
A
#
# COMPACT_ATOMS: atom_id res chain seq x y z
N MET A 1 21.22 -3.74 -26.02
CA MET A 1 20.11 -4.70 -26.14
C MET A 1 18.81 -3.92 -26.26
N ALA A 2 18.12 -4.03 -27.39
CA ALA A 2 16.90 -3.27 -27.67
C ALA A 2 15.77 -3.73 -26.74
N ALA A 3 15.28 -2.85 -25.88
CA ALA A 3 14.08 -3.09 -25.10
C ALA A 3 12.90 -3.25 -26.05
N ASN A 4 12.21 -4.39 -25.97
CA ASN A 4 11.08 -4.70 -26.82
C ASN A 4 9.90 -3.81 -26.38
N VAL A 5 9.70 -2.68 -27.05
CA VAL A 5 8.64 -1.71 -26.74
C VAL A 5 7.30 -2.32 -27.13
N PRO A 6 6.32 -2.48 -26.20
CA PRO A 6 5.02 -3.09 -26.51
C PRO A 6 4.29 -2.38 -27.65
N SER A 7 3.50 -3.11 -28.45
CA SER A 7 2.80 -2.55 -29.62
C SER A 7 1.88 -1.38 -29.27
N ILE A 8 1.31 -1.36 -28.06
CA ILE A 8 0.47 -0.27 -27.57
C ILE A 8 1.25 1.05 -27.43
N VAL A 9 2.52 0.96 -27.07
CA VAL A 9 3.45 2.11 -26.98
C VAL A 9 3.84 2.56 -28.38
N TRP A 10 4.00 1.64 -29.34
CA TRP A 10 4.17 2.01 -30.75
C TRP A 10 2.95 2.70 -31.34
N SER A 11 1.74 2.29 -30.98
CA SER A 11 0.49 2.94 -31.40
C SER A 11 0.40 4.37 -30.85
N ALA A 12 0.72 4.56 -29.57
CA ALA A 12 0.79 5.89 -28.95
C ALA A 12 1.89 6.77 -29.58
N LEU A 13 3.07 6.19 -29.83
CA LEU A 13 4.19 6.88 -30.50
C LEU A 13 3.92 7.19 -31.98
N ARG A 14 3.09 6.40 -32.69
CA ARG A 14 2.65 6.68 -34.07
C ARG A 14 1.58 7.75 -34.13
N ALA A 15 0.68 7.81 -33.15
CA ALA A 15 -0.33 8.86 -33.04
C ALA A 15 0.33 10.24 -32.78
N LEU A 16 1.48 10.25 -32.12
CA LEU A 16 2.31 11.43 -31.89
C LEU A 16 3.25 11.72 -33.09
N SER A 17 2.75 11.79 -34.32
CA SER A 17 3.55 12.24 -35.47
C SER A 17 4.13 13.63 -35.18
N LEU A 18 5.37 13.67 -34.66
CA LEU A 18 6.14 14.88 -34.37
C LEU A 18 6.69 15.42 -35.69
N THR A 19 5.78 15.76 -36.60
CA THR A 19 6.01 16.72 -37.67
C THR A 19 5.52 18.06 -37.13
N GLU A 20 6.47 19.00 -37.04
CA GLU A 20 6.34 20.39 -36.60
C GLU A 20 4.90 20.89 -36.42
N VAL A 21 4.48 21.02 -35.16
CA VAL A 21 3.24 21.72 -34.81
C VAL A 21 3.58 23.21 -34.67
N PRO A 22 2.85 24.13 -35.35
CA PRO A 22 3.04 25.56 -35.18
C PRO A 22 2.81 25.94 -33.71
N ARG A 23 3.62 26.86 -33.18
CA ARG A 23 3.49 27.35 -31.80
C ARG A 23 2.20 28.15 -31.65
N ASP A 24 1.09 27.47 -31.39
CA ASP A 24 -0.05 28.11 -30.74
C ASP A 24 0.15 28.11 -29.23
N SER A 25 -0.16 29.27 -28.66
CA SER A 25 0.12 29.63 -27.26
C SER A 25 -0.62 28.69 -26.31
N PRO A 26 0.02 28.23 -25.21
CA PRO A 26 -0.62 27.29 -24.31
C PRO A 26 -1.68 28.03 -23.50
N VAL A 27 -2.95 27.87 -23.90
CA VAL A 27 -4.07 28.18 -23.02
C VAL A 27 -4.02 27.17 -21.88
N ARG A 28 -3.37 27.58 -20.78
CA ARG A 28 -3.43 26.92 -19.48
C ARG A 28 -4.89 26.87 -19.03
N ARG A 29 -5.54 25.72 -19.19
CA ARG A 29 -6.66 25.36 -18.33
C ARG A 29 -6.08 24.81 -17.03
N HIS A 30 -5.62 25.71 -16.16
CA HIS A 30 -5.54 25.40 -14.74
C HIS A 30 -6.94 25.64 -14.18
N SER A 31 -7.65 24.56 -13.86
CA SER A 31 -8.82 24.63 -13.01
C SER A 31 -8.86 23.40 -12.12
N GLU A 32 -8.96 23.69 -10.81
CA GLU A 32 -9.28 22.82 -9.67
C GLU A 32 -8.11 22.10 -8.98
N GLY A 33 -7.56 22.79 -7.96
CA GLY A 33 -7.07 22.22 -6.70
C GLY A 33 -5.91 21.23 -6.78
N ASP A 34 -4.68 21.74 -6.82
CA ASP A 34 -3.39 21.18 -6.35
C ASP A 34 -3.28 19.65 -6.12
N LYS A 35 -3.79 18.84 -7.03
CA LYS A 35 -3.56 17.39 -7.05
C LYS A 35 -2.41 17.14 -8.00
N SER A 36 -1.29 16.63 -7.46
CA SER A 36 -0.17 16.15 -8.26
C SER A 36 -0.67 15.20 -9.35
N TYR A 37 -0.19 15.40 -10.58
CA TYR A 37 -0.54 14.54 -11.70
C TYR A 37 -0.20 13.08 -11.38
N GLN A 38 -1.12 12.17 -11.70
CA GLN A 38 -0.97 10.74 -11.44
C GLN A 38 -0.66 10.02 -12.76
N PRO A 39 0.61 9.72 -13.07
CA PRO A 39 0.96 9.21 -14.37
C PRO A 39 0.52 7.76 -14.53
N SER A 40 -0.10 7.49 -15.68
CA SER A 40 -0.35 6.14 -16.14
C SER A 40 0.95 5.51 -16.66
N ILE A 41 0.93 4.18 -16.85
CA ILE A 41 2.06 3.49 -17.48
C ILE A 41 2.35 3.97 -18.90
N VAL A 42 1.31 4.41 -19.62
CA VAL A 42 1.45 4.98 -20.96
C VAL A 42 2.15 6.32 -20.88
N ASP A 43 1.79 7.17 -19.90
CA ASP A 43 2.42 8.46 -19.71
C ASP A 43 3.90 8.33 -19.38
N VAL A 44 4.26 7.42 -18.46
CA VAL A 44 5.66 7.13 -18.13
C VAL A 44 6.41 6.69 -19.39
N ALA A 45 5.86 5.75 -20.17
CA ALA A 45 6.49 5.27 -21.40
C ALA A 45 6.67 6.37 -22.45
N VAL A 46 5.68 7.26 -22.61
CA VAL A 46 5.74 8.39 -23.54
C VAL A 46 6.79 9.39 -23.09
N VAL A 47 6.81 9.79 -21.82
CA VAL A 47 7.79 10.75 -21.30
C VAL A 47 9.22 10.19 -21.41
N LYS A 48 9.43 8.90 -21.10
CA LYS A 48 10.72 8.23 -21.34
C LYS A 48 11.14 8.33 -22.80
N ALA A 49 10.25 8.02 -23.73
CA ALA A 49 10.52 8.09 -25.16
C ALA A 49 10.80 9.53 -25.64
N MET A 50 10.09 10.52 -25.11
CA MET A 50 10.31 11.94 -25.42
C MET A 50 11.68 12.41 -24.92
N LEU A 51 12.05 12.11 -23.68
CA LEU A 51 13.37 12.47 -23.12
C LEU A 51 14.50 11.80 -23.89
N TYR A 52 14.35 10.51 -24.22
CA TYR A 52 15.31 9.79 -25.06
C TYR A 52 15.45 10.42 -26.45
N ARG A 53 14.34 10.72 -27.13
CA ARG A 53 14.39 11.27 -28.50
C ARG A 53 14.91 12.70 -28.56
N ALA A 54 14.46 13.56 -27.65
CA ALA A 54 14.76 14.99 -27.66
C ALA A 54 16.18 15.30 -27.14
N LYS A 55 16.67 14.52 -26.18
CA LYS A 55 17.93 14.80 -25.47
C LYS A 55 18.98 13.69 -25.57
N LYS A 56 18.63 12.54 -26.17
CA LYS A 56 19.53 11.37 -26.30
C LYS A 56 20.13 10.93 -24.96
N LEU A 57 19.37 11.11 -23.87
CA LEU A 57 19.81 10.73 -22.54
C LEU A 57 19.88 9.20 -22.42
N PRO A 58 20.90 8.66 -21.73
CA PRO A 58 20.91 7.27 -21.26
C PRO A 58 19.66 6.94 -20.45
N ALA A 59 19.22 5.68 -20.51
CA ALA A 59 18.03 5.20 -19.79
C ALA A 59 18.11 5.51 -18.29
N ASP A 60 19.27 5.27 -17.67
CA ASP A 60 19.48 5.49 -16.23
C ASP A 60 19.27 6.96 -15.83
N LEU A 61 19.67 7.92 -16.68
CA LEU A 61 19.43 9.35 -16.42
C LEU A 61 17.95 9.73 -16.58
N ILE A 62 17.26 9.13 -17.55
CA ILE A 62 15.82 9.32 -17.73
C ILE A 62 15.08 8.79 -16.50
N ASP A 63 15.42 7.59 -16.04
CA ASP A 63 14.83 6.98 -14.87
C ASP A 63 15.11 7.81 -13.62
N THR A 64 16.34 8.31 -13.45
CA THR A 64 16.71 9.24 -12.36
C THR A 64 15.88 10.53 -12.40
N ILE A 65 15.69 11.13 -13.58
CA ILE A 65 14.87 12.35 -13.74
C ILE A 65 13.43 12.08 -13.31
N LEU A 66 12.84 10.98 -13.75
CA LEU A 66 11.47 10.61 -13.39
C LEU A 66 11.35 10.29 -11.89
N ASP A 67 12.37 9.64 -11.32
CA ASP A 67 12.41 9.31 -9.90
C ASP A 67 12.47 10.57 -9.04
N MET A 68 13.37 11.51 -9.39
CA MET A 68 13.50 12.79 -8.70
C MET A 68 12.27 13.70 -8.87
N ALA A 69 11.52 13.54 -9.95
CA ALA A 69 10.30 14.28 -10.21
C ALA A 69 9.05 13.67 -9.54
N GLU A 70 9.21 12.57 -8.78
CA GLU A 70 8.11 11.74 -8.28
C GLU A 70 7.10 11.34 -9.36
N TYR A 71 7.55 11.17 -10.61
CA TYR A 71 6.70 10.80 -11.75
C TYR A 71 6.47 9.28 -11.76
N TRP A 72 5.86 8.79 -10.68
CA TRP A 72 5.68 7.38 -10.37
C TRP A 72 4.28 6.89 -10.70
N ILE A 73 4.20 5.65 -11.16
CA ILE A 73 2.92 4.95 -11.31
C ILE A 73 2.37 4.68 -9.91
N HIS A 74 1.05 4.69 -9.77
CA HIS A 74 0.41 4.31 -8.53
C HIS A 74 -0.86 3.50 -8.74
N THR A 75 -1.24 2.75 -7.71
CA THR A 75 -2.57 2.15 -7.55
C THR A 75 -3.22 2.69 -6.29
N SER A 76 -4.55 2.72 -6.29
CA SER A 76 -5.34 3.11 -5.13
C SER A 76 -6.38 2.04 -4.86
N THR A 77 -6.47 1.60 -3.61
CA THR A 77 -7.59 0.81 -3.11
C THR A 77 -8.27 1.59 -2.00
N HIS A 78 -9.60 1.54 -1.95
CA HIS A 78 -10.39 2.23 -0.96
C HIS A 78 -11.52 1.35 -0.45
N LEU A 79 -11.93 1.58 0.78
CA LEU A 79 -13.09 1.02 1.45
C LEU A 79 -13.83 2.18 2.12
N ASP A 80 -15.10 2.35 1.78
CA ASP A 80 -16.02 3.31 2.39
C ASP A 80 -17.16 2.53 3.03
N GLU A 81 -16.94 2.13 4.30
CA GLU A 81 -17.87 1.32 5.07
C GLU A 81 -17.70 1.64 6.55
N ARG A 82 -18.83 1.82 7.26
CA ARG A 82 -18.81 2.03 8.70
C ARG A 82 -18.52 0.73 9.44
N ILE A 83 -17.30 0.62 9.94
CA ILE A 83 -16.79 -0.55 10.66
C ILE A 83 -16.51 -0.19 12.11
N SER A 84 -16.81 -1.11 13.02
CA SER A 84 -16.47 -0.99 14.44
C SER A 84 -15.66 -2.20 14.87
N VAL A 85 -14.40 -2.00 15.26
CA VAL A 85 -13.54 -3.01 15.91
C VAL A 85 -13.65 -2.79 17.41
N MET A 86 -13.96 -3.83 18.19
CA MET A 86 -14.27 -3.70 19.62
C MET A 86 -13.31 -4.53 20.45
N GLY A 87 -12.73 -3.91 21.48
CA GLY A 87 -11.81 -4.59 22.38
C GLY A 87 -12.49 -5.50 23.40
N GLY A 88 -11.69 -6.35 24.02
CA GLY A 88 -12.10 -7.26 25.09
C GLY A 88 -12.62 -8.63 24.64
N SER A 89 -12.44 -8.99 23.36
CA SER A 89 -12.83 -10.30 22.83
C SER A 89 -12.05 -10.63 21.56
N GLU A 90 -11.39 -11.79 21.56
CA GLU A 90 -10.55 -12.29 20.45
C GLU A 90 -11.24 -12.24 19.09
N ALA A 91 -12.55 -12.48 19.06
CA ALA A 91 -13.33 -12.49 17.81
C ALA A 91 -13.59 -11.09 17.20
N ARG A 92 -13.33 -10.00 17.93
CA ARG A 92 -13.76 -8.63 17.52
C ARG A 92 -12.69 -7.56 17.66
N GLU A 93 -11.60 -7.87 18.35
CA GLU A 93 -10.49 -6.96 18.67
C GLU A 93 -9.52 -6.74 17.50
N ASN A 94 -9.57 -7.61 16.48
CA ASN A 94 -8.79 -7.54 15.25
C ASN A 94 -9.71 -7.72 14.04
N LYS A 95 -9.62 -6.81 13.05
CA LYS A 95 -10.40 -6.94 11.80
C LYS A 95 -9.55 -6.58 10.59
N PHE A 96 -9.53 -7.47 9.61
CA PHE A 96 -9.01 -7.17 8.27
C PHE A 96 -9.91 -6.13 7.60
N LEU A 97 -9.32 -5.05 7.10
CA LEU A 97 -10.07 -3.95 6.50
C LEU A 97 -9.90 -3.95 4.98
N LEU A 98 -8.66 -3.83 4.51
CA LEU A 98 -8.38 -3.54 3.12
C LEU A 98 -7.01 -4.10 2.71
N ARG A 99 -6.86 -4.52 1.45
CA ARG A 99 -5.57 -4.74 0.79
C ARG A 99 -5.34 -3.86 -0.43
N SER A 100 -4.07 -3.67 -0.79
CA SER A 100 -3.64 -3.05 -2.04
C SER A 100 -3.74 -4.02 -3.21
N TYR A 101 -3.63 -3.51 -4.44
CA TYR A 101 -3.25 -4.35 -5.57
C TYR A 101 -1.79 -4.80 -5.43
N PRO A 102 -1.41 -5.93 -6.05
CA PRO A 102 -0.02 -6.40 -6.04
C PRO A 102 0.92 -5.35 -6.64
N LEU A 103 2.03 -5.06 -5.97
CA LEU A 103 2.97 -4.02 -6.40
C LEU A 103 3.47 -4.24 -7.83
N GLY A 104 3.41 -3.20 -8.67
CA GLY A 104 3.83 -3.29 -10.07
C GLY A 104 2.79 -3.90 -11.01
N LEU A 105 1.67 -4.42 -10.48
CA LEU A 105 0.56 -4.96 -11.28
C LEU A 105 -0.63 -4.00 -11.27
N LEU A 106 -1.02 -3.54 -12.45
CA LEU A 106 -2.10 -2.59 -12.69
C LEU A 106 -3.42 -3.32 -12.90
N ASN A 107 -4.29 -3.40 -11.89
CA ASN A 107 -5.71 -3.80 -11.96
C ASN A 107 -6.08 -5.08 -12.77
N SER A 108 -5.11 -5.81 -13.32
CA SER A 108 -5.32 -6.80 -14.40
C SER A 108 -5.11 -8.24 -13.95
N GLY A 109 -4.65 -8.46 -12.72
CA GLY A 109 -4.41 -9.79 -12.16
C GLY A 109 -5.53 -10.29 -11.24
N ALA A 110 -6.10 -9.40 -10.42
CA ALA A 110 -7.20 -9.72 -9.53
C ALA A 110 -8.53 -9.51 -10.27
N ARG A 111 -8.88 -10.43 -11.18
CA ARG A 111 -10.26 -10.49 -11.67
C ARG A 111 -11.15 -10.65 -10.44
N GLN A 112 -12.05 -9.70 -10.21
CA GLN A 112 -13.25 -9.97 -9.41
C GLN A 112 -13.88 -11.18 -10.08
N ASN A 113 -13.69 -12.37 -9.51
CA ASN A 113 -14.38 -13.53 -10.02
C ASN A 113 -15.87 -13.18 -9.96
N ALA A 114 -16.64 -13.58 -10.97
CA ALA A 114 -18.09 -13.39 -11.00
C ALA A 114 -18.82 -14.05 -9.80
N ASN A 115 -18.08 -14.74 -8.92
CA ASN A 115 -18.52 -15.16 -7.59
C ASN A 115 -18.21 -14.04 -6.57
N ASP A 116 -19.11 -13.05 -6.45
CA ASP A 116 -19.50 -12.19 -5.31
C ASP A 116 -18.50 -11.68 -4.23
N GLN A 117 -17.21 -12.01 -4.25
CA GLN A 117 -16.26 -11.64 -3.19
C GLN A 117 -15.22 -10.60 -3.64
N PRO A 118 -15.10 -9.44 -2.95
CA PRO A 118 -14.17 -8.41 -3.36
C PRO A 118 -12.72 -8.79 -3.04
N TYR A 119 -11.83 -8.80 -4.04
CA TYR A 119 -10.39 -9.07 -3.85
C TYR A 119 -9.77 -8.24 -2.72
N THR A 120 -10.18 -6.97 -2.62
CA THR A 120 -9.59 -5.98 -1.72
C THR A 120 -10.02 -6.16 -0.26
N THR A 121 -11.15 -6.82 0.02
CA THR A 121 -11.72 -6.90 1.38
C THR A 121 -11.97 -8.33 1.86
N THR A 122 -11.84 -9.34 0.99
CA THR A 122 -11.89 -10.74 1.41
C THR A 122 -10.61 -11.13 2.15
N LEU A 123 -10.76 -11.60 3.39
CA LEU A 123 -9.67 -12.15 4.17
C LEU A 123 -9.29 -13.56 3.65
N PRO A 124 -8.03 -13.79 3.23
CA PRO A 124 -7.60 -15.10 2.76
C PRO A 124 -7.52 -16.09 3.92
N THR A 125 -7.73 -17.36 3.61
CA THR A 125 -7.51 -18.44 4.57
C THR A 125 -6.02 -18.44 4.96
N PRO A 126 -5.69 -18.27 6.24
CA PRO A 126 -4.30 -18.25 6.68
C PRO A 126 -3.67 -19.61 6.41
N ARG A 127 -2.51 -19.59 5.74
CA ARG A 127 -1.67 -20.75 5.47
C ARG A 127 -0.22 -20.27 5.43
N PRO A 128 0.75 -21.12 5.80
CA PRO A 128 2.16 -20.74 5.69
C PRO A 128 2.51 -20.48 4.23
N LEU A 129 3.41 -19.53 4.02
CA LEU A 129 3.98 -19.26 2.71
C LEU A 129 4.93 -20.40 2.35
N GLY A 130 4.65 -21.08 1.24
CA GLY A 130 5.56 -22.04 0.60
C GLY A 130 6.59 -21.30 -0.25
N GLU A 131 6.61 -21.60 -1.55
CA GLU A 131 7.49 -20.92 -2.50
C GLU A 131 6.87 -19.59 -3.00
N THR A 132 7.66 -18.51 -3.01
CA THR A 132 7.23 -17.20 -3.50
C THR A 132 7.29 -17.11 -5.01
N LEU A 133 6.27 -16.50 -5.63
CA LEU A 133 6.37 -16.08 -7.03
C LEU A 133 7.37 -14.93 -7.20
N ASP A 134 8.20 -15.03 -8.24
CA ASP A 134 9.22 -14.03 -8.55
C ASP A 134 8.74 -12.99 -9.59
N ALA A 135 9.54 -11.94 -9.79
CA ALA A 135 9.25 -10.91 -10.79
C ALA A 135 9.16 -11.47 -12.23
N SER A 136 9.84 -12.60 -12.52
CA SER A 136 9.84 -13.23 -13.84
C SER A 136 8.49 -13.89 -14.16
N PHE A 137 7.83 -14.46 -13.15
CA PHE A 137 6.47 -14.96 -13.25
C PHE A 137 5.51 -13.83 -13.62
N PHE A 138 5.53 -12.75 -12.85
CA PHE A 138 4.64 -11.61 -13.09
C PHE A 138 4.90 -10.96 -14.46
N ALA A 139 6.15 -10.91 -14.91
CA ALA A 139 6.51 -10.34 -16.21
C ALA A 139 5.87 -11.07 -17.39
N LYS A 140 5.61 -12.38 -17.26
CA LYS A 140 4.88 -13.18 -18.26
C LYS A 140 3.38 -12.89 -18.26
N SER A 141 2.84 -12.43 -17.13
CA SER A 141 1.40 -12.19 -16.94
C SER A 141 0.93 -10.81 -17.41
N VAL A 142 1.85 -9.88 -17.69
CA VAL A 142 1.52 -8.49 -18.05
C VAL A 142 2.06 -8.11 -19.44
N LYS A 143 1.39 -7.16 -20.10
CA LYS A 143 1.76 -6.67 -21.44
C LYS A 143 2.62 -5.40 -21.42
N TYR A 144 3.18 -5.07 -20.27
CA TYR A 144 3.92 -3.84 -20.03
C TYR A 144 5.18 -4.11 -19.20
N PRO A 145 6.21 -3.24 -19.26
CA PRO A 145 7.42 -3.42 -18.47
C PRO A 145 7.11 -3.35 -16.97
N LEU A 146 7.55 -4.35 -16.20
CA LEU A 146 7.52 -4.31 -14.74
C LEU A 146 8.71 -3.52 -14.20
N PRO A 147 8.60 -2.99 -12.97
CA PRO A 147 9.73 -2.40 -12.26
C PRO A 147 10.94 -3.33 -12.27
N ARG A 148 12.10 -2.79 -12.68
CA ARG A 148 13.38 -3.53 -12.73
C ARG A 148 14.31 -3.18 -11.56
N LEU A 149 13.91 -2.20 -10.75
CA LEU A 149 14.69 -1.71 -9.63
C LEU A 149 14.67 -2.73 -8.50
N ALA A 150 15.79 -2.87 -7.79
CA ALA A 150 15.89 -3.75 -6.61
C ALA A 150 14.88 -3.37 -5.52
N HIS A 151 14.61 -2.08 -5.38
CA HIS A 151 13.59 -1.50 -4.51
C HIS A 151 12.64 -0.71 -5.40
N PRO A 152 11.56 -1.29 -5.93
CA PRO A 152 10.69 -0.62 -6.88
C PRO A 152 9.66 0.31 -6.22
N ALA A 153 9.20 -0.03 -5.01
CA ALA A 153 8.28 0.81 -4.26
C ALA A 153 8.97 2.12 -3.85
N ARG A 154 8.20 3.20 -3.86
CA ARG A 154 8.66 4.56 -3.54
C ARG A 154 7.94 5.12 -2.36
N LYS A 155 6.62 4.98 -2.35
CA LYS A 155 5.78 5.61 -1.35
C LYS A 155 4.53 4.79 -1.14
N ILE A 156 4.08 4.73 0.11
CA ILE A 156 2.77 4.22 0.49
C ILE A 156 2.07 5.33 1.25
N VAL A 157 0.85 5.66 0.86
CA VAL A 157 0.02 6.63 1.56
C VAL A 157 -1.21 5.91 2.09
N PHE A 158 -1.32 5.87 3.41
CA PHE A 158 -2.51 5.40 4.10
C PHE A 158 -3.40 6.59 4.43
N LYS A 159 -4.70 6.47 4.16
CA LYS A 159 -5.69 7.46 4.57
C LYS A 159 -6.78 6.76 5.35
N PHE A 160 -7.14 7.33 6.48
CA PHE A 160 -8.21 6.82 7.34
C PHE A 160 -9.14 7.94 7.71
N ARG A 161 -10.43 7.64 7.78
CA ARG A 161 -11.39 8.45 8.51
C ARG A 161 -11.91 7.62 9.67
N SER A 162 -11.51 7.98 10.89
CA SER A 162 -11.77 7.16 12.06
C SER A 162 -11.91 7.98 13.34
N GLN A 163 -12.41 7.34 14.39
CA GLN A 163 -12.47 7.90 15.72
C GLN A 163 -12.39 6.79 16.77
N ASP A 164 -12.13 7.22 18.00
CA ASP A 164 -12.07 6.35 19.16
C ASP A 164 -13.34 6.48 20.03
N GLN A 165 -13.57 5.49 20.90
CA GLN A 165 -14.55 5.53 21.98
C GLN A 165 -13.97 5.00 23.30
N GLY A 166 -12.73 5.37 23.63
CA GLY A 166 -12.10 5.06 24.92
C GLY A 166 -12.48 6.01 26.06
N TYR A 167 -11.71 5.89 27.14
CA TYR A 167 -11.77 6.78 28.31
C TYR A 167 -10.35 7.26 28.63
N VAL A 168 -10.24 8.47 29.16
CA VAL A 168 -9.00 9.01 29.73
C VAL A 168 -8.99 8.71 31.22
N SER A 169 -7.89 8.15 31.73
CA SER A 169 -7.78 7.75 33.14
C SER A 169 -7.03 8.78 33.99
N SER A 170 -6.18 9.60 33.37
CA SER A 170 -5.40 10.64 34.05
C SER A 170 -5.41 11.97 33.28
N PRO A 171 -5.30 13.13 33.97
CA PRO A 171 -5.22 14.43 33.29
C PRO A 171 -4.03 14.54 32.33
N GLU A 172 -2.89 13.91 32.65
CA GLU A 172 -1.67 13.92 31.82
C GLU A 172 -1.87 13.22 30.45
N GLU A 173 -2.73 12.19 30.40
CA GLU A 173 -3.15 11.57 29.14
C GLU A 173 -3.98 12.53 28.27
N GLY A 174 -4.66 13.51 28.88
CA GLY A 174 -5.41 14.55 28.16
C GLY A 174 -4.54 15.55 27.42
N ASP A 175 -3.31 15.79 27.88
CA ASP A 175 -2.35 16.72 27.26
C ASP A 175 -1.66 16.11 26.03
N HIS A 176 -1.74 14.78 25.87
CA HIS A 176 -1.13 14.04 24.76
C HIS A 176 -2.20 13.26 23.98
N PRO A 177 -2.70 13.79 22.86
CA PRO A 177 -3.94 13.31 22.23
C PRO A 177 -3.90 11.86 21.75
N TYR A 178 -2.73 11.25 21.58
CA TYR A 178 -2.57 9.85 21.18
C TYR A 178 -2.07 8.93 22.31
N SER A 179 -1.74 9.51 23.48
CA SER A 179 -1.26 8.77 24.64
C SER A 179 -2.41 7.99 25.27
N GLY A 180 -2.15 6.73 25.63
CA GLY A 180 -3.16 5.88 26.25
C GLY A 180 -4.28 5.42 25.30
N SER A 181 -4.22 5.73 24.00
CA SER A 181 -5.18 5.22 23.01
C SER A 181 -4.99 3.71 22.82
N TRP A 182 -6.06 2.93 22.81
CA TRP A 182 -6.02 1.48 22.55
C TRP A 182 -6.85 1.09 21.32
N THR A 183 -6.94 2.02 20.35
CA THR A 183 -7.50 1.79 19.02
C THR A 183 -6.54 2.30 17.95
N TRP A 184 -6.18 1.42 17.00
CA TRP A 184 -5.14 1.72 16.02
C TRP A 184 -5.30 0.89 14.74
N PHE A 185 -4.39 1.12 13.79
CA PHE A 185 -4.27 0.40 12.53
C PHE A 185 -2.87 -0.19 12.38
N ASP A 186 -2.80 -1.48 12.08
CA ASP A 186 -1.54 -2.17 11.75
C ASP A 186 -1.44 -2.41 10.24
N VAL A 187 -0.23 -2.31 9.71
CA VAL A 187 0.11 -2.78 8.37
C VAL A 187 0.34 -4.29 8.40
N GLY A 188 -0.05 -4.97 7.32
CA GLY A 188 0.37 -6.34 7.04
C GLY A 188 0.94 -6.47 5.64
N LEU A 189 1.50 -7.65 5.38
CA LEU A 189 2.15 -8.01 4.13
C LEU A 189 1.72 -9.41 3.74
N GLU A 190 1.36 -9.56 2.47
CA GLU A 190 1.02 -10.85 1.87
C GLU A 190 1.81 -11.08 0.60
N ARG A 191 2.06 -12.36 0.31
CA ARG A 191 2.75 -12.82 -0.88
C ARG A 191 1.99 -13.92 -1.58
N PHE A 192 2.15 -13.99 -2.89
CA PHE A 192 1.61 -15.09 -3.68
C PHE A 192 2.48 -16.34 -3.52
N ASP A 193 1.79 -17.44 -3.28
CA ASP A 193 2.34 -18.77 -3.16
C ASP A 193 2.27 -19.50 -4.50
N ALA A 194 3.41 -20.04 -4.95
CA ALA A 194 3.55 -20.69 -6.24
C ALA A 194 2.74 -21.98 -6.35
N ASP A 195 2.66 -22.77 -5.28
CA ASP A 195 1.92 -24.04 -5.26
C ASP A 195 0.40 -23.81 -5.37
N ALA A 196 -0.05 -22.62 -4.97
CA ALA A 196 -1.43 -22.19 -5.10
C ALA A 196 -1.74 -21.45 -6.41
N ALA A 197 -0.74 -21.17 -7.24
CA ALA A 197 -0.88 -20.50 -8.53
C ALA A 197 -0.84 -21.53 -9.68
N VAL A 198 -1.91 -22.32 -9.81
CA VAL A 198 -1.99 -23.38 -10.83
C VAL A 198 -2.06 -22.77 -12.24
N ASP A 199 -1.19 -23.22 -13.15
CA ASP A 199 -1.20 -23.05 -14.63
C ASP A 199 -2.02 -21.87 -15.17
N GLY A 200 -1.51 -20.65 -15.00
CA GLY A 200 -2.08 -19.45 -15.62
C GLY A 200 -3.46 -19.03 -15.09
N SER A 201 -3.94 -19.63 -14.00
CA SER A 201 -5.09 -19.09 -13.25
C SER A 201 -4.74 -17.73 -12.67
N ALA A 202 -5.68 -16.79 -12.79
CA ALA A 202 -5.51 -15.40 -12.41
C ALA A 202 -5.06 -15.26 -10.94
N LEU A 203 -4.24 -14.26 -10.64
CA LEU A 203 -3.80 -13.92 -9.28
C LEU A 203 -5.02 -13.78 -8.37
N SER A 204 -5.25 -14.82 -7.57
CA SER A 204 -6.45 -14.97 -6.74
C SER A 204 -6.13 -14.70 -5.28
N VAL A 205 -7.14 -14.25 -4.52
CA VAL A 205 -7.05 -14.11 -3.05
C VAL A 205 -6.63 -15.44 -2.41
N ASN A 206 -7.06 -16.56 -2.97
CA ASN A 206 -6.77 -17.89 -2.42
C ASN A 206 -5.29 -18.30 -2.54
N SER A 207 -4.53 -17.60 -3.39
CA SER A 207 -3.09 -17.83 -3.57
C SER A 207 -2.25 -16.90 -2.68
N LEU A 208 -2.87 -15.97 -1.95
CA LEU A 208 -2.17 -15.10 -1.00
C LEU A 208 -1.90 -15.80 0.33
N ARG A 209 -0.73 -15.54 0.89
CA ARG A 209 -0.29 -16.02 2.20
C ARG A 209 0.21 -14.84 3.03
N PRO A 210 -0.15 -14.76 4.31
CA PRO A 210 0.35 -13.70 5.17
C PRO A 210 1.81 -13.93 5.52
N VAL A 211 2.61 -12.87 5.34
CA VAL A 211 3.94 -12.71 5.94
C VAL A 211 3.79 -11.96 7.27
N GLN A 212 2.93 -10.94 7.29
CA GLN A 212 2.52 -10.19 8.46
C GLN A 212 1.01 -9.92 8.37
N PRO A 213 0.20 -10.15 9.41
CA PRO A 213 0.56 -10.69 10.72
C PRO A 213 0.97 -12.19 10.67
N PRO A 214 1.71 -12.68 11.67
CA PRO A 214 2.11 -14.09 11.74
C PRO A 214 0.89 -15.00 11.95
N ILE A 215 1.05 -16.28 11.64
CA ILE A 215 0.03 -17.30 11.84
C ILE A 215 0.53 -18.38 12.80
N ARG A 216 -0.41 -19.06 13.48
CA ARG A 216 -0.12 -20.22 14.33
C ARG A 216 -1.02 -21.39 13.95
N GLN A 217 -0.45 -22.59 14.01
CA GLN A 217 -1.19 -23.82 13.81
C GLN A 217 -2.06 -24.12 15.03
N THR A 218 -3.30 -24.54 14.79
CA THR A 218 -4.23 -24.97 15.84
C THR A 218 -4.15 -26.47 16.04
N SER A 219 -4.33 -26.93 17.29
CA SER A 219 -3.95 -28.27 17.75
C SER A 219 -4.89 -29.42 17.37
N SER A 220 -5.97 -29.17 16.62
CA SER A 220 -6.99 -30.20 16.33
C SER A 220 -7.18 -30.54 14.85
N ASP A 221 -6.62 -29.75 13.91
CA ASP A 221 -6.69 -30.02 12.47
C ASP A 221 -5.31 -29.80 11.85
N PRO A 222 -4.70 -30.80 11.16
CA PRO A 222 -3.43 -30.62 10.46
C PRO A 222 -3.44 -29.51 9.40
N VAL A 223 -4.61 -28.97 9.03
CA VAL A 223 -4.79 -27.90 8.03
C VAL A 223 -5.16 -26.54 8.65
N GLY A 224 -5.53 -26.48 9.93
CA GLY A 224 -6.09 -25.28 10.56
C GLY A 224 -5.04 -24.30 11.09
N TYR A 225 -4.83 -23.17 10.41
CA TYR A 225 -4.05 -22.03 10.91
C TYR A 225 -4.96 -20.88 11.31
N ASN A 226 -4.52 -20.07 12.27
CA ASN A 226 -5.17 -18.81 12.64
C ASN A 226 -4.15 -17.67 12.61
N TYR A 227 -4.63 -16.47 12.27
CA TYR A 227 -3.85 -15.24 12.44
C TYR A 227 -3.54 -15.01 13.91
N THR A 228 -2.30 -14.62 14.18
CA THR A 228 -1.84 -14.23 15.50
C THR A 228 -1.63 -12.73 15.52
N HIS A 229 -2.40 -12.05 16.35
CA HIS A 229 -2.33 -10.62 16.51
C HIS A 229 -1.87 -10.28 17.92
N GLU A 230 -0.73 -9.60 18.02
CA GLU A 230 -0.37 -8.93 19.26
C GLU A 230 -1.31 -7.74 19.46
N LEU A 231 -1.98 -7.70 20.61
CA LEU A 231 -2.81 -6.56 21.02
C LEU A 231 -1.98 -5.53 21.79
N LEU A 232 -0.82 -5.20 21.27
CA LEU A 232 0.05 -4.16 21.78
C LEU A 232 0.48 -3.30 20.61
N HIS A 233 0.74 -2.03 20.87
CA HIS A 233 1.30 -1.15 19.86
C HIS A 233 2.65 -1.69 19.41
N SER A 234 2.75 -1.99 18.13
CA SER A 234 4.01 -2.37 17.53
C SER A 234 4.75 -1.11 17.07
N PRO A 235 6.03 -0.93 17.44
CA PRO A 235 6.81 0.17 16.89
C PRO A 235 6.98 0.07 15.36
N GLU A 236 6.94 -1.13 14.79
CA GLU A 236 7.28 -1.41 13.39
C GLU A 236 6.06 -1.55 12.48
N TRP A 237 4.91 -1.93 13.02
CA TRP A 237 3.72 -2.25 12.23
C TRP A 237 2.57 -1.25 12.39
N GLU A 238 2.60 -0.41 13.42
CA GLU A 238 1.53 0.55 13.71
C GLU A 238 1.57 1.72 12.74
N ILE A 239 0.55 1.80 11.88
CA ILE A 239 0.39 2.90 10.93
C ILE A 239 -0.04 4.16 11.66
N GLN A 240 -1.13 4.06 12.44
CA GLN A 240 -1.76 5.19 13.11
C GLN A 240 -2.64 4.73 14.28
N ARG A 241 -2.58 5.43 15.41
CA ARG A 241 -3.54 5.36 16.51
C ARG A 241 -4.62 6.43 16.34
N ASN A 242 -5.83 6.14 16.78
CA ASN A 242 -6.83 7.20 16.94
C ASN A 242 -6.45 8.09 18.14
N GLN A 243 -6.96 9.32 18.15
CA GLN A 243 -6.86 10.16 19.34
C GLN A 243 -7.69 9.60 20.49
N THR A 244 -7.12 9.57 21.68
CA THR A 244 -7.66 8.97 22.90
C THR A 244 -8.97 9.62 23.31
N ALA A 245 -10.03 8.82 23.45
CA ALA A 245 -11.34 9.23 23.91
C ALA A 245 -11.97 10.40 23.10
N LEU A 246 -11.46 10.69 21.91
CA LEU A 246 -12.00 11.73 21.04
C LEU A 246 -13.10 11.13 20.15
N ARG A 247 -14.34 11.55 20.41
CA ARG A 247 -15.53 11.08 19.68
C ARG A 247 -15.75 11.77 18.34
N GLN A 248 -14.87 12.67 17.92
CA GLN A 248 -14.97 13.38 16.66
C GLN A 248 -14.23 12.59 15.58
N TRP A 249 -14.86 12.41 14.42
CA TRP A 249 -14.22 11.85 13.23
C TRP A 249 -12.96 12.64 12.86
N GLN A 250 -11.85 11.94 12.77
CA GLN A 250 -10.55 12.46 12.36
C GLN A 250 -10.18 11.90 10.99
N ASP A 251 -9.53 12.72 10.18
CA ASP A 251 -8.90 12.29 8.94
C ASP A 251 -7.39 12.15 9.19
N HIS A 252 -6.86 10.96 8.94
CA HIS A 252 -5.44 10.65 9.08
C HIS A 252 -4.84 10.43 7.71
N VAL A 253 -3.67 11.02 7.45
CA VAL A 253 -2.88 10.78 6.24
C VAL A 253 -1.45 10.44 6.65
N VAL A 254 -1.07 9.18 6.47
CA VAL A 254 0.24 8.67 6.87
C VAL A 254 1.01 8.24 5.63
N THR A 255 2.19 8.84 5.44
CA THR A 255 3.07 8.52 4.31
C THR A 255 4.30 7.77 4.80
N TRP A 256 4.55 6.62 4.19
CA TRP A 256 5.78 5.85 4.35
C TRP A 256 6.57 5.95 3.05
N SER A 257 7.84 6.34 3.13
CA SER A 257 8.70 6.58 1.97
C SER A 257 9.90 5.64 1.96
N TYR A 258 10.36 5.29 0.76
CA TYR A 258 11.63 4.59 0.60
C TYR A 258 12.85 5.44 1.01
N LEU A 259 12.69 6.77 1.09
CA LEU A 259 13.70 7.73 1.56
C LEU A 259 13.66 7.97 3.06
N ASP A 260 12.67 7.41 3.77
CA ASP A 260 12.59 7.51 5.22
C ASP A 260 13.86 6.89 5.84
N ASP A 261 14.46 7.62 6.79
CA ASP A 261 15.70 7.26 7.50
C ASP A 261 15.67 7.84 8.92
N ILE A 262 14.61 7.51 9.66
CA ILE A 262 14.42 7.89 11.06
C ILE A 262 14.68 6.65 11.93
N PRO A 263 15.81 6.60 12.65
CA PRO A 263 16.09 5.51 13.59
C PRO A 263 15.04 5.45 14.71
N ALA A 264 14.65 4.24 15.10
CA ALA A 264 13.57 3.99 16.06
C ALA A 264 13.80 4.61 17.46
N ASP A 265 15.05 4.83 17.85
CA ASP A 265 15.43 5.39 19.16
C ASP A 265 15.78 6.89 19.12
N SER A 266 15.50 7.57 18.01
CA SER A 266 15.81 9.01 17.83
C SER A 266 14.73 9.94 18.40
N GLU A 267 15.06 11.21 18.62
CA GLU A 267 14.03 12.21 18.98
C GLU A 267 12.98 12.39 17.88
N ARG A 268 13.37 12.18 16.62
CA ARG A 268 12.44 12.22 15.48
C ARG A 268 11.43 11.07 15.52
N SER A 269 11.82 9.88 15.96
CA SER A 269 10.88 8.75 16.10
C SER A 269 9.89 8.96 17.26
N LYS A 270 10.33 9.60 18.36
CA LYS A 270 9.42 10.03 19.44
C LYS A 270 8.39 11.04 18.95
N ALA A 271 8.74 11.93 18.02
CA ALA A 271 7.79 12.84 17.40
C ALA A 271 6.74 12.11 16.54
N LEU A 272 7.10 10.99 15.88
CA LEU A 272 6.13 10.14 15.19
C LEU A 272 5.15 9.49 16.18
N GLU A 273 5.68 8.96 17.29
CA GLU A 273 4.87 8.33 18.35
C GLU A 273 3.92 9.34 19.01
N ALA A 274 4.37 10.56 19.25
CA ALA A 274 3.54 11.65 19.76
C ALA A 274 2.37 12.02 18.82
N GLN A 275 2.47 11.67 17.53
CA GLN A 275 1.40 11.83 16.52
C GLN A 275 0.60 10.54 16.28
N GLY A 276 0.84 9.50 17.11
CA GLY A 276 0.16 8.22 17.03
C GLY A 276 0.68 7.28 15.94
N ARG A 277 1.86 7.52 15.37
CA ARG A 277 2.50 6.61 14.40
C ARG A 277 3.56 5.75 15.10
N GLY A 278 3.67 4.47 14.74
CA GLY A 278 4.68 3.58 15.28
C GLY A 278 6.10 4.14 15.07
N ARG A 279 6.87 4.28 16.15
CA ARG A 279 8.18 4.95 16.13
C ARG A 279 9.23 4.31 15.20
N GLY A 280 9.10 3.01 14.95
CA GLY A 280 9.97 2.24 14.04
C GLY A 280 9.56 2.30 12.57
N THR A 281 8.37 2.82 12.26
CA THR A 281 7.87 2.89 10.86
C THR A 281 8.50 4.00 10.04
N GLY A 282 9.31 4.86 10.64
CA GLY A 282 10.00 5.98 9.99
C GLY A 282 11.36 5.62 9.42
N ASP A 283 11.77 4.34 9.46
CA ASP A 283 13.09 3.93 9.00
C ASP A 283 13.15 3.58 7.50
N GLY A 284 12.00 3.56 6.80
CA GLY A 284 11.85 3.26 5.37
C GLY A 284 12.11 1.81 4.96
N LYS A 285 12.43 0.89 5.89
CA LYS A 285 12.73 -0.51 5.57
C LYS A 285 11.54 -1.22 4.94
N PHE A 286 10.34 -1.01 5.48
CA PHE A 286 9.12 -1.63 4.95
C PHE A 286 8.98 -1.34 3.45
N VAL A 287 9.04 -0.07 3.06
CA VAL A 287 8.88 0.34 1.65
C VAL A 287 10.01 -0.21 0.78
N ARG A 288 11.27 -0.12 1.23
CA ARG A 288 12.42 -0.61 0.46
C ARG A 288 12.36 -2.13 0.25
N GLN A 289 11.83 -2.89 1.20
CA GLN A 289 11.78 -4.35 1.11
C GLN A 289 10.63 -4.88 0.24
N LEU A 290 9.68 -4.04 -0.18
CA LEU A 290 8.59 -4.46 -1.03
C LEU A 290 9.08 -4.89 -2.41
N GLN A 291 8.61 -6.05 -2.84
CA GLN A 291 8.91 -6.67 -4.12
C GLN A 291 7.73 -6.60 -5.07
N VAL A 292 7.98 -6.72 -6.37
CA VAL A 292 6.91 -6.84 -7.37
C VAL A 292 6.02 -8.04 -7.00
N GLY A 293 4.71 -7.80 -6.92
CA GLY A 293 3.73 -8.80 -6.49
C GLY A 293 3.38 -8.77 -5.00
N ASP A 294 4.16 -8.09 -4.15
CA ASP A 294 3.81 -7.93 -2.72
C ASP A 294 2.49 -7.17 -2.58
N VAL A 295 1.69 -7.57 -1.59
CA VAL A 295 0.36 -7.01 -1.30
C VAL A 295 0.36 -6.45 0.12
N ILE A 296 0.00 -5.17 0.25
CA ILE A 296 -0.07 -4.49 1.55
C ILE A 296 -1.48 -4.65 2.10
N THR A 297 -1.61 -4.94 3.39
CA THR A 297 -2.90 -5.04 4.08
C THR A 297 -3.00 -4.05 5.24
N VAL A 298 -4.22 -3.70 5.62
CA VAL A 298 -4.52 -2.87 6.79
C VAL A 298 -5.47 -3.63 7.71
N TRP A 299 -5.13 -3.62 8.99
CA TRP A 299 -5.89 -4.25 10.06
C TRP A 299 -6.32 -3.21 11.09
N GLY A 300 -7.63 -3.17 11.40
CA GLY A 300 -8.16 -2.36 12.49
C GLY A 300 -8.08 -3.11 13.81
N LYS A 301 -7.69 -2.39 14.87
CA LYS A 301 -7.36 -2.94 16.18
C LYS A 301 -8.10 -2.21 17.30
N ALA A 302 -8.54 -2.95 18.31
CA ALA A 302 -9.04 -2.40 19.57
C ALA A 302 -8.75 -3.39 20.70
N ARG A 303 -8.05 -2.98 21.77
CA ARG A 303 -7.59 -3.93 22.80
C ARG A 303 -8.59 -4.17 23.93
N PHE A 304 -8.91 -3.13 24.69
CA PHE A 304 -9.57 -3.29 25.99
C PHE A 304 -11.10 -3.21 25.90
N PRO A 305 -11.84 -3.88 26.80
CA PRO A 305 -13.28 -3.69 26.91
C PRO A 305 -13.64 -2.20 27.02
N GLY A 306 -14.68 -1.79 26.29
CA GLY A 306 -15.11 -0.40 26.22
C GLY A 306 -14.42 0.42 25.13
N TRP A 307 -13.26 -0.03 24.60
CA TRP A 307 -12.62 0.61 23.47
C TRP A 307 -13.22 0.14 22.14
N SER A 308 -13.43 1.08 21.23
CA SER A 308 -14.00 0.80 19.91
C SER A 308 -13.35 1.68 18.86
N ASN A 309 -12.63 1.07 17.92
CA ASN A 309 -12.12 1.73 16.74
C ASN A 309 -13.28 1.85 15.74
N ARG A 310 -13.78 3.06 15.55
CA ARG A 310 -14.84 3.34 14.57
C ARG A 310 -14.21 3.92 13.32
N ILE A 311 -14.50 3.29 12.20
CA ILE A 311 -13.85 3.55 10.93
C ILE A 311 -14.97 3.85 9.93
N GLU A 312 -14.83 4.94 9.19
CA GLU A 312 -15.73 5.32 8.10
C GLU A 312 -15.09 5.02 6.74
N SER A 313 -13.79 5.31 6.59
CA SER A 313 -13.07 4.97 5.37
C SER A 313 -11.60 4.59 5.59
N VAL A 314 -11.09 3.77 4.66
CA VAL A 314 -9.69 3.34 4.58
C VAL A 314 -9.25 3.42 3.12
N GLN A 315 -8.07 3.96 2.85
CA GLN A 315 -7.48 3.99 1.52
C GLN A 315 -5.97 3.71 1.59
N ILE A 316 -5.48 2.95 0.61
CA ILE A 316 -4.05 2.66 0.42
C ILE A 316 -3.68 3.11 -0.98
N ASP A 317 -2.75 4.06 -1.08
CA ASP A 317 -2.12 4.45 -2.34
C ASP A 317 -0.69 3.92 -2.37
N VAL A 318 -0.33 3.14 -3.38
CA VAL A 318 1.00 2.53 -3.52
C VAL A 318 1.67 3.08 -4.77
N TYR A 319 2.86 3.67 -4.62
CA TYR A 319 3.62 4.29 -5.69
C TYR A 319 4.91 3.52 -5.97
N TRP A 320 5.26 3.36 -7.24
CA TRP A 320 6.49 2.71 -7.65
C TRP A 320 7.09 3.30 -8.94
N ALA A 321 8.39 3.16 -9.06
CA ALA A 321 9.13 3.50 -10.27
C ALA A 321 9.22 2.28 -11.21
N VAL A 322 9.12 2.51 -12.52
CA VAL A 322 9.28 1.51 -13.59
C VAL A 322 10.49 1.84 -14.42
#